data_AF-A0A661JI29-F1
#
_entry.id   AF-A0A661JI29-F1
#
_cell.length_a   1.000
_cell.length_b   1.000
_cell.length_c   1.000
_cell.angle_alpha   90.00
_cell.angle_beta   90.00
_cell.angle_gamma   90.00
#
_symmetry.space_group_name_H-M   'P 1'
#
loop_
_entity.id
_entity.type
_entity.pdbx_description
1 polymer ?
#
loop_
_entity_poly.entity_id
_entity_poly.type
_entity_poly.pdbx_seq_one_letter_code
_entity_poly.pdbx_strand_id
1 'polypeptide(L)' 'IDYISIERFGTPDFAVHKRLLQEDVVILEGLTLEDVPPGRYLLVALPLKLRGMDGAPLRAALLELSP' A
#
# COMPACT_ATOMS: atom_id res chain seq x y z
N ILE A 1 2.02 -3.33 2.42
CA ILE A 1 2.11 -4.73 2.88
C ILE A 1 1.90 -5.67 1.70
N ASP A 2 2.39 -6.89 1.83
CA ASP A 2 2.31 -7.99 0.86
C ASP A 2 1.16 -8.97 1.15
N TYR A 3 0.09 -8.47 1.76
CA TYR A 3 -1.11 -9.22 2.09
C TYR A 3 -2.36 -8.44 1.64
N ILE A 4 -3.51 -9.12 1.60
CA ILE A 4 -4.76 -8.55 1.09
C ILE A 4 -5.34 -7.44 1.97
N SER A 5 -4.95 -7.36 3.26
CA SER A 5 -5.36 -6.26 4.13
C SER A 5 -4.42 -6.07 5.32
N ILE A 6 -4.30 -4.83 5.80
CA ILE A 6 -3.61 -4.45 7.04
C ILE A 6 -4.44 -4.77 8.28
N GLU A 7 -5.70 -5.17 8.09
CA GLU A 7 -6.60 -5.62 9.14
C GLU A 7 -6.70 -7.13 9.18
N ARG A 8 -7.04 -7.64 10.37
CA ARG A 8 -7.49 -9.02 10.48
C ARG A 8 -8.87 -9.17 9.84
N PHE A 9 -9.05 -10.24 9.07
CA PHE A 9 -10.35 -10.62 8.52
C PHE A 9 -11.44 -10.68 9.59
N GLY A 10 -12.61 -10.10 9.29
CA GLY A 10 -13.76 -10.04 10.20
C GLY A 10 -13.71 -8.93 11.25
N THR A 11 -12.71 -8.03 11.20
CA THR A 11 -12.68 -6.85 12.07
C THR A 11 -13.79 -5.88 11.67
N PRO A 12 -14.74 -5.54 12.57
CA PRO A 12 -15.93 -4.76 12.18
C PRO A 12 -15.63 -3.27 11.97
N ASP A 13 -14.63 -2.73 12.68
CA ASP A 13 -14.47 -1.28 12.81
C ASP A 13 -13.34 -0.69 11.98
N PHE A 14 -12.52 -1.51 11.30
CA PHE A 14 -11.37 -1.08 10.50
C PHE A 14 -10.48 -0.05 11.23
N ALA A 15 -10.21 -0.32 12.51
CA ALA A 15 -9.57 0.63 13.42
C ALA A 15 -8.14 1.01 12.98
N VAL A 16 -7.40 0.07 12.39
CA VAL A 16 -6.05 0.31 11.86
C VAL A 16 -6.12 1.21 10.63
N HIS A 17 -7.03 0.92 9.68
CA HIS A 17 -7.22 1.79 8.51
C HIS A 17 -7.55 3.22 8.92
N LYS A 18 -8.57 3.37 9.78
CA LYS A 18 -9.04 4.68 10.23
C LYS A 18 -7.91 5.45 10.92
N ARG A 19 -7.17 4.81 11.81
CA ARG A 19 -6.08 5.46 12.53
C ARG A 19 -4.96 5.92 11.59
N LEU A 20 -4.55 5.09 10.64
CA LEU A 20 -3.49 5.46 9.69
C LEU A 20 -3.92 6.58 8.74
N LEU A 21 -5.13 6.48 8.19
CA LEU A 21 -5.66 7.50 7.27
C LEU A 21 -5.95 8.84 7.96
N GLN A 22 -6.30 8.82 9.25
CA GLN A 22 -6.45 10.04 10.06
C GLN A 22 -5.12 10.78 10.28
N GLU A 23 -4.00 10.07 10.19
CA GLU A 23 -2.64 10.61 10.32
C GLU A 23 -1.97 10.81 8.94
N ASP A 24 -2.77 10.90 7.87
CA ASP A 24 -2.32 11.07 6.47
C ASP A 24 -1.36 9.96 5.97
N VAL A 25 -1.40 8.77 6.59
CA VAL A 25 -0.61 7.62 6.16
C VAL A 25 -1.37 6.85 5.08
N VAL A 26 -0.84 6.90 3.86
CA VAL A 26 -1.40 6.15 2.72
C VAL A 26 -1.15 4.65 2.90
N ILE A 27 -2.19 3.86 2.64
CA ILE A 27 -2.17 2.41 2.76
C ILE A 27 -1.97 1.78 1.36
N LEU A 28 -0.99 0.88 1.26
CA LEU A 28 -0.68 0.11 0.06
C LEU A 28 -0.68 -1.39 0.40
N GLU A 29 -1.59 -2.14 -0.20
CA GLU A 29 -1.86 -3.56 0.09
C GLU A 29 -1.69 -4.41 -1.18
N GLY A 30 -1.59 -5.73 -0.99
CA GLY A 30 -1.48 -6.68 -2.09
C GLY A 30 -0.19 -6.58 -2.89
N LEU A 31 0.90 -6.09 -2.28
CA LEU A 31 2.21 -6.10 -2.93
C LEU A 31 2.76 -7.52 -3.07
N THR A 32 3.62 -7.73 -4.05
CA THR A 32 4.41 -8.96 -4.18
C THR A 32 5.86 -8.62 -3.86
N LEU A 33 6.35 -9.10 -2.72
CA LEU A 33 7.70 -8.81 -2.22
C LEU A 33 8.57 -10.07 -2.03
N GLU A 34 8.06 -11.27 -2.36
CA GLU A 34 8.72 -12.56 -2.13
C GLU A 34 10.16 -12.61 -2.68
N ASP A 35 10.36 -12.08 -3.88
CA ASP A 35 11.67 -12.08 -4.55
C ASP A 35 12.45 -10.76 -4.40
N VAL A 36 12.01 -9.85 -3.51
CA VAL A 36 12.63 -8.52 -3.34
C VAL A 36 13.57 -8.53 -2.13
N PRO A 37 14.89 -8.37 -2.31
CA PRO A 37 15.82 -8.28 -1.19
C PRO A 37 15.57 -7.03 -0.34
N PRO A 38 15.73 -7.11 1.00
CA PRO A 38 15.67 -5.94 1.87
C PRO A 38 16.67 -4.87 1.45
N GLY A 39 16.22 -3.61 1.39
CA GLY A 39 17.05 -2.50 0.94
C GLY A 39 16.27 -1.21 0.76
N ARG A 40 16.95 -0.18 0.26
CA ARG A 40 16.33 1.11 -0.09
C ARG A 40 16.06 1.15 -1.59
N TYR A 41 14.82 1.47 -1.93
CA TYR A 41 14.35 1.62 -3.30
C TYR A 41 13.55 2.91 -3.43
N LEU A 42 13.43 3.42 -4.64
CA LEU A 42 12.38 4.39 -4.97
C LEU A 42 11.09 3.62 -5.28
N LEU A 43 10.05 3.85 -4.48
CA LEU A 43 8.72 3.31 -4.74
C LEU A 43 7.96 4.19 -5.74
N VAL A 44 7.53 3.60 -6.84
CA VAL A 44 6.57 4.19 -7.77
C VAL A 44 5.24 3.47 -7.61
N ALA A 45 4.24 4.14 -7.04
CA ALA A 45 2.93 3.56 -6.75
C ALA A 45 1.81 4.60 -6.96
N LEU A 46 1.63 5.04 -8.21
CA LEU A 46 0.64 6.05 -8.56
C LEU A 46 -0.74 5.41 -8.77
N PRO A 47 -1.78 5.82 -8.01
CA PRO A 47 -3.14 5.32 -8.20
C PRO A 47 -3.76 5.83 -9.50
N LEU A 48 -4.68 5.04 -10.07
CA LEU A 48 -5.55 5.56 -11.13
C LEU A 48 -6.38 6.75 -10.60
N LYS A 49 -6.58 7.75 -11.46
CA LYS A 49 -7.38 8.94 -11.13
C LYS A 49 -8.87 8.63 -11.26
N LEU A 50 -9.43 7.93 -10.28
CA LEU A 50 -10.84 7.57 -10.20
C LEU A 50 -11.58 8.53 -9.27
N ARG A 51 -12.74 9.04 -9.71
CA ARG A 51 -13.55 9.97 -8.90
C ARG A 51 -14.53 9.18 -8.02
N GLY A 52 -14.62 9.55 -6.74
CA GLY A 52 -15.61 9.02 -5.81
C GLY A 52 -15.34 7.59 -5.34
N MET A 53 -14.11 7.11 -5.45
CA MET A 53 -13.69 5.79 -4.96
C MET A 53 -12.89 5.93 -3.67
N ASP A 54 -12.98 4.91 -2.81
CA ASP A 54 -12.26 4.84 -1.53
C ASP A 54 -10.81 4.34 -1.69
N GLY A 55 -10.45 3.93 -2.90
CA GLY A 55 -9.13 3.47 -3.30
C GLY A 55 -9.05 3.27 -4.81
N ALA A 56 -7.87 2.97 -5.33
CA ALA A 56 -7.68 2.70 -6.74
C ALA A 56 -6.59 1.65 -6.95
N PRO A 57 -6.73 0.78 -7.97
CA PRO A 57 -5.64 -0.10 -8.36
C PRO A 57 -4.48 0.72 -8.92
N LEU A 58 -3.29 0.13 -8.86
CA LEU A 58 -2.06 0.70 -9.38
C LEU A 58 -1.08 -0.38 -9.82
N ARG A 59 -0.03 0.04 -10.52
CA ARG A 59 1.15 -0.79 -10.75
C ARG A 59 2.26 -0.29 -9.84
N ALA A 60 2.57 -1.06 -8.80
CA ALA A 60 3.71 -0.77 -7.94
C ALA A 60 4.99 -1.23 -8.63
N ALA A 61 6.02 -0.39 -8.60
CA ALA A 61 7.37 -0.73 -9.05
C ALA A 61 8.38 -0.21 -8.03
N LEU A 62 9.43 -0.99 -7.82
CA LEU A 62 10.61 -0.57 -7.07
C LEU A 62 11.73 -0.29 -8.08
N LEU A 63 12.34 0.87 -7.97
CA LEU A 63 13.53 1.24 -8.74
C LEU A 63 14.73 1.25 -7.80
N GLU A 64 15.83 0.65 -8.25
CA GLU A 64 17.08 0.72 -7.52
C GLU A 64 17.53 2.18 -7.41
N LEU A 65 17.91 2.58 -6.20
CA LEU A 65 18.58 3.85 -6.01
C LEU A 65 20.02 3.66 -6.44
N SER A 66 20.41 4.27 -7.56
CA SER A 66 21.83 4.36 -7.91
C SER A 66 22.59 5.06 -6.77
N PRO A 67 23.83 4.63 -6.46
CA PRO A 67 24.67 5.30 -5.47
C PRO A 67 24.98 6.75 -5.84
#